data_AF-A0A829H074-F1
#
_entry.id   AF-A0A829H074-F1
#
_cell.length_a   1.000
_cell.length_b   1.000
_cell.length_c   1.000
_cell.angle_alpha   90.00
_cell.angle_beta   90.00
_cell.angle_gamma   90.00
#
_symmetry.space_group_name_H-M   'P 1'
#
loop_
_entity.id
_entity.type
_entity.pdbx_description
1 polymer ?
#
loop_
_entity_poly.entity_id
_entity_poly.type
_entity_poly.pdbx_seq_one_letter_code
_entity_poly.pdbx_strand_id
1 'polypeptide(L)'
;MNLAYYPFQLITTKPSEVTVIDTASPKVLTDLIEALRNDLDKVVLSNDQLEPQEIRKASLWIGDPRLELDLDKLFQRLIYKRMELLIENQRLVELIDQSQQMAMDLLQDPFLSDLPVTVEPGGKLEQIMKYCNVHFDEAVTTESTSKIEALIQTLTKLGEKKLVILTNVSHYLSD
;
A
#
# COMPACT_ATOMS: atom_id res chain seq x y z
N MET A 1 -1.86 20.70 3.21
CA MET A 1 -0.45 20.55 2.76
C MET A 1 -0.25 21.40 1.53
N ASN A 2 0.93 22.01 1.38
CA ASN A 2 1.22 22.90 0.27
C ASN A 2 2.44 22.39 -0.51
N LEU A 3 2.41 22.58 -1.84
CA LEU A 3 3.46 22.25 -2.77
C LEU A 3 3.94 23.52 -3.46
N ALA A 4 5.21 23.87 -3.27
CA ALA A 4 5.85 25.00 -3.92
C ALA A 4 6.82 24.52 -5.01
N TYR A 5 6.67 25.06 -6.22
CA TYR A 5 7.56 24.84 -7.36
C TYR A 5 7.75 26.18 -8.10
N TYR A 6 8.94 26.77 -8.01
CA TYR A 6 9.19 28.10 -8.58
C TYR A 6 9.21 28.08 -10.13
N PRO A 7 8.66 29.09 -10.82
CA PRO A 7 8.05 30.34 -10.32
C PRO A 7 6.53 30.27 -10.13
N PHE A 8 5.95 29.07 -10.07
CA PHE A 8 4.50 28.91 -10.01
C PHE A 8 3.94 29.31 -8.64
N GLN A 9 2.64 29.61 -8.63
CA GLN A 9 1.91 29.86 -7.39
C GLN A 9 1.88 28.59 -6.52
N LEU A 10 1.73 28.81 -5.21
CA LEU A 10 1.61 27.72 -4.24
C LEU A 10 0.39 26.86 -4.54
N ILE A 11 0.57 25.55 -4.62
CA ILE A 11 -0.51 24.58 -4.83
C ILE A 11 -0.91 24.01 -3.47
N THR A 12 -2.13 24.28 -3.03
CA THR A 12 -2.66 23.80 -1.74
C THR A 12 -3.54 22.58 -1.94
N THR A 13 -3.22 21.49 -1.24
CA THR A 13 -4.05 20.29 -1.17
C THR A 13 -4.85 20.27 0.13
N LYS A 14 -6.07 19.73 0.06
CA LYS A 14 -6.93 19.54 1.24
C LYS A 14 -7.16 18.06 1.54
N PRO A 15 -7.35 17.68 2.81
CA PRO A 15 -7.74 16.33 3.16
C PRO A 15 -9.00 15.91 2.40
N SER A 16 -9.00 14.67 1.91
CA SER A 16 -10.14 14.07 1.17
C SER A 16 -10.53 14.77 -0.14
N GLU A 17 -9.77 15.75 -0.62
CA GLU A 17 -9.94 16.35 -1.94
C GLU A 17 -8.83 15.86 -2.89
N VAL A 18 -9.19 15.62 -4.16
CA VAL A 18 -8.20 15.32 -5.21
C VAL A 18 -7.72 16.63 -5.80
N THR A 19 -6.40 16.83 -5.80
CA THR A 19 -5.76 17.96 -6.51
C THR A 19 -5.14 17.45 -7.79
N VAL A 20 -5.56 17.99 -8.93
CA VAL A 20 -5.02 17.66 -10.24
C VAL A 20 -4.04 18.75 -10.68
N ILE A 21 -2.84 18.34 -11.08
CA ILE A 21 -1.83 19.22 -11.68
C ILE A 21 -1.69 18.80 -13.14
N ASP A 22 -2.09 19.69 -14.04
CA ASP A 22 -1.87 19.54 -15.48
C ASP A 22 -0.81 20.53 -15.96
N THR A 23 0.02 20.11 -16.90
CA THR A 23 1.10 20.93 -17.45
C THR A 23 1.39 20.57 -18.90
N ALA A 24 1.43 21.59 -19.75
CA ALA A 24 1.89 21.45 -21.14
C ALA A 24 3.43 21.39 -21.25
N SER A 25 4.17 21.57 -20.15
CA SER A 25 5.64 21.59 -20.15
C SER A 25 6.23 20.26 -19.68
N PRO A 26 6.91 19.50 -20.56
CA PRO A 26 7.57 18.25 -20.19
C PRO A 26 8.61 18.42 -19.09
N LYS A 27 9.29 19.58 -19.06
CA LYS A 27 10.27 19.91 -18.02
C LYS A 27 9.61 20.01 -16.64
N VAL A 28 8.48 20.71 -16.55
CA VAL A 28 7.74 20.86 -15.29
C VAL A 28 7.27 19.50 -14.78
N LEU A 29 6.71 18.66 -15.66
CA LEU A 29 6.30 17.31 -15.30
C LEU A 29 7.49 16.49 -14.78
N THR A 30 8.62 16.53 -15.48
CA THR A 30 9.83 15.79 -15.09
C THR A 30 10.36 16.28 -13.74
N ASP A 31 10.44 17.60 -13.52
CA ASP A 31 10.89 18.18 -12.26
C ASP A 31 10.00 17.76 -11.08
N LEU A 32 8.67 17.77 -11.26
CA LEU A 32 7.72 17.32 -10.24
C LEU A 32 7.91 15.83 -9.93
N ILE A 33 8.00 14.97 -10.94
CA ILE A 33 8.20 13.52 -10.76
C ILE A 33 9.50 13.24 -10.03
N GLU A 34 10.62 13.81 -10.49
CA GLU A 34 11.92 13.56 -9.90
C GLU A 34 11.98 14.02 -8.43
N ALA A 35 11.43 15.21 -8.14
CA ALA A 35 11.43 15.76 -6.80
C ALA A 35 10.55 14.95 -5.85
N LEU A 36 9.31 14.65 -6.25
CA LEU A 36 8.35 13.94 -5.40
C LEU A 36 8.72 12.46 -5.21
N ARG A 37 9.38 11.83 -6.18
CA ARG A 37 9.86 10.45 -6.07
C ARG A 37 11.14 10.34 -5.25
N ASN A 38 12.11 11.23 -5.49
CA ASN A 38 13.47 11.06 -4.97
C ASN A 38 13.84 11.98 -3.82
N ASP A 39 12.98 12.94 -3.47
CA ASP A 39 13.24 13.99 -2.47
C ASP A 39 14.35 14.95 -2.92
N LEU A 40 14.16 15.56 -4.11
CA LEU A 40 15.10 16.53 -4.67
C LEU A 40 14.61 17.97 -4.43
N ASP A 41 15.56 18.90 -4.24
CA ASP A 41 15.34 20.32 -3.90
C ASP A 41 14.64 21.17 -4.97
N LYS A 42 13.98 20.57 -5.97
CA LYS A 42 13.19 21.29 -6.98
C LYS A 42 11.79 21.64 -6.48
N VAL A 43 11.25 20.88 -5.53
CA VAL A 43 9.90 21.06 -4.98
C VAL A 43 9.97 21.06 -3.47
N VAL A 44 9.20 21.93 -2.83
CA VAL A 44 9.09 21.96 -1.36
C VAL A 44 7.66 21.60 -0.97
N LEU A 45 7.51 20.59 -0.12
CA LEU A 45 6.27 20.34 0.60
C LEU A 45 6.29 21.08 1.93
N SER A 46 5.17 21.66 2.33
CA SER A 46 5.02 22.29 3.64
C SER A 46 3.67 21.96 4.27
N ASN A 47 3.59 22.02 5.59
CA ASN A 47 2.31 21.96 6.29
C ASN A 47 1.50 23.26 6.10
N ASP A 48 0.36 23.35 6.80
CA ASP A 48 -0.56 24.48 6.69
C ASP A 48 0.01 25.76 7.33
N GLN A 49 1.03 25.64 8.19
CA GLN A 49 1.80 26.74 8.76
C GLN A 49 3.00 27.15 7.90
N LEU A 50 3.11 26.59 6.68
CA LEU A 50 4.24 26.79 5.75
C LEU A 50 5.59 26.29 6.29
N GLU A 51 5.58 25.35 7.24
CA GLU A 51 6.80 24.70 7.72
C GLU A 51 7.17 23.56 6.75
N PRO A 52 8.40 23.55 6.20
CA PRO A 52 8.85 22.51 5.27
C PRO A 52 8.74 21.11 5.85
N GLN A 53 8.36 20.16 5.01
CA GLN A 53 8.22 18.74 5.34
C GLN A 53 9.12 17.91 4.43
N GLU A 54 9.76 16.89 5.00
CA GLU A 54 10.49 15.88 4.22
C GLU A 54 9.51 15.08 3.35
N ILE A 55 9.75 15.03 2.04
CA ILE A 55 8.78 14.50 1.08
C ILE A 55 8.45 13.04 1.38
N ARG A 56 9.47 12.23 1.71
CA ARG A 56 9.29 10.79 2.01
C ARG A 56 8.45 10.52 3.26
N LYS A 57 8.45 11.45 4.22
CA LYS A 57 7.66 11.34 5.46
C LYS A 57 6.24 11.83 5.25
N ALA A 58 6.07 12.91 4.50
CA ALA A 58 4.78 13.56 4.31
C ALA A 58 3.93 12.94 3.18
N SER A 59 4.56 12.28 2.22
CA SER A 59 3.90 11.74 1.04
C SER A 59 4.14 10.25 0.82
N LEU A 60 3.27 9.65 0.01
CA LEU A 60 3.35 8.30 -0.49
C LEU A 60 3.36 8.37 -2.03
N TRP A 61 4.54 8.15 -2.61
CA TRP A 61 4.68 8.03 -4.06
C TRP A 61 4.12 6.69 -4.53
N ILE A 62 3.09 6.75 -5.37
CA ILE A 62 2.56 5.59 -6.08
C ILE A 62 3.05 5.56 -7.52
N GLY A 63 3.12 6.74 -8.16
CA GLY A 63 3.51 6.86 -9.56
C GLY A 63 2.39 6.42 -10.50
N ASP A 64 2.75 5.77 -11.60
CA ASP A 64 1.80 5.33 -12.62
C ASP A 64 1.08 4.03 -12.19
N PRO A 65 -0.27 4.01 -12.09
CA PRO A 65 -1.05 2.83 -11.70
C PRO A 65 -0.82 1.57 -12.53
N ARG A 66 -0.47 1.72 -13.82
CA ARG A 66 -0.23 0.56 -14.69
C ARG A 66 1.17 0.02 -14.53
N LEU A 67 2.16 0.91 -14.40
CA LEU A 67 3.58 0.56 -14.45
C LEU A 67 4.21 0.30 -13.07
N GLU A 68 3.77 1.00 -12.03
CA GLU A 68 4.44 1.01 -10.72
C GLU A 68 3.59 0.43 -9.59
N LEU A 69 2.26 0.46 -9.71
CA LEU A 69 1.37 0.04 -8.62
C LEU A 69 1.21 -1.47 -8.55
N ASP A 70 1.78 -2.01 -7.47
CA ASP A 70 1.57 -3.36 -6.93
C ASP A 70 0.87 -3.24 -5.57
N LEU A 71 -0.42 -3.60 -5.54
CA LEU A 71 -1.27 -3.46 -4.37
C LEU A 71 -0.85 -4.38 -3.22
N ASP A 72 -0.47 -5.62 -3.54
CA ASP A 72 -0.03 -6.60 -2.54
C ASP A 72 1.25 -6.14 -1.88
N LYS A 73 2.27 -5.77 -2.69
CA LYS A 73 3.53 -5.26 -2.16
C LYS A 73 3.35 -4.00 -1.30
N LEU A 74 2.40 -3.14 -1.66
CA LEU A 74 2.14 -1.90 -0.95
C LEU A 74 1.40 -2.14 0.38
N PHE A 75 0.39 -3.00 0.39
CA PHE A 75 -0.54 -3.10 1.51
C PHE A 75 -0.49 -4.36 2.34
N GLN A 76 0.07 -5.47 1.85
CA GLN A 76 -0.03 -6.77 2.51
C GLN A 76 0.45 -6.73 3.96
N ARG A 77 1.59 -6.08 4.23
CA ARG A 77 2.11 -5.89 5.59
C ARG A 77 1.19 -5.03 6.47
N LEU A 78 0.57 -4.00 5.90
CA LEU A 78 -0.36 -3.12 6.61
C LEU A 78 -1.67 -3.84 6.91
N ILE A 79 -2.16 -4.65 5.97
CA ILE A 79 -3.34 -5.51 6.14
C ILE A 79 -3.09 -6.50 7.26
N TYR A 80 -1.94 -7.18 7.31
CA TYR A 80 -1.60 -8.13 8.38
C TYR A 80 -1.64 -7.45 9.76
N LYS A 81 -0.95 -6.32 9.90
CA LYS A 81 -0.95 -5.55 11.16
C LYS A 81 -2.36 -5.09 11.55
N ARG A 82 -3.16 -4.65 10.57
CA ARG A 82 -4.52 -4.19 10.83
C ARG A 82 -5.42 -5.35 11.27
N MET A 83 -5.28 -6.52 10.65
CA MET A 83 -6.00 -7.73 11.02
C MET A 83 -5.63 -8.21 12.42
N GLU A 84 -4.35 -8.19 12.80
CA GLU A 84 -3.92 -8.51 14.17
C GLU A 84 -4.58 -7.63 15.24
N LEU A 85 -4.86 -6.36 14.92
CA LEU A 85 -5.54 -5.44 15.83
C LEU A 85 -7.06 -5.60 15.87
N LEU A 86 -7.66 -6.11 14.79
CA LEU A 86 -9.11 -6.18 14.62
C LEU A 86 -9.69 -7.57 14.91
N ILE A 87 -8.87 -8.62 14.80
CA ILE A 87 -9.33 -9.98 15.05
C ILE A 87 -9.70 -10.16 16.52
N GLU A 88 -10.83 -10.80 16.78
CA GLU A 88 -11.22 -11.17 18.13
C GLU A 88 -10.30 -12.25 18.67
N ASN A 89 -9.88 -12.13 19.94
CA ASN A 89 -8.95 -13.10 20.56
C ASN A 89 -9.44 -14.55 20.44
N GLN A 90 -10.74 -14.78 20.63
CA GLN A 90 -11.34 -16.11 20.52
C GLN A 90 -11.13 -16.71 19.11
N ARG A 91 -11.38 -15.90 18.07
CA ARG A 91 -11.21 -16.32 16.68
C ARG A 91 -9.74 -16.54 16.31
N LEU A 92 -8.83 -15.74 16.87
CA LEU A 92 -7.40 -15.95 16.71
C LEU A 92 -6.94 -17.29 17.31
N VAL A 93 -7.41 -17.61 18.51
CA VAL A 93 -7.14 -18.90 19.17
C VAL A 93 -7.64 -20.05 18.30
N GLU A 94 -8.88 -19.97 17.80
CA GLU A 94 -9.44 -21.00 16.91
C GLU A 94 -8.61 -21.23 15.64
N LEU A 95 -8.10 -20.16 15.01
CA LEU A 95 -7.23 -20.27 13.83
C LEU A 95 -5.88 -20.92 14.17
N ILE A 96 -5.30 -20.60 15.31
CA ILE A 96 -4.04 -21.20 15.77
C ILE A 96 -4.25 -22.68 16.08
N ASP A 97 -5.33 -23.04 16.78
CA ASP A 97 -5.67 -24.43 17.10
C ASP A 97 -5.88 -25.27 15.84
N GLN A 98 -6.59 -24.72 14.84
CA GLN A 98 -6.73 -25.36 13.53
C GLN A 98 -5.39 -25.57 12.84
N SER A 99 -4.48 -24.58 12.93
CA SER A 99 -3.14 -24.73 12.37
C SER A 99 -2.30 -25.79 13.10
N GLN A 100 -2.46 -25.93 14.41
CA GLN A 100 -1.82 -26.98 15.18
C GLN A 100 -2.34 -28.36 14.79
N GLN A 101 -3.65 -28.50 14.62
CA GLN A 101 -4.24 -29.76 14.19
C GLN A 101 -3.70 -30.19 12.83
N MET A 102 -3.61 -29.27 11.85
CA MET A 102 -3.01 -29.57 10.54
C MET A 102 -1.57 -30.07 10.67
N ALA A 103 -0.77 -29.46 11.56
CA ALA A 103 0.61 -29.90 11.79
C ALA A 103 0.67 -31.30 12.43
N MET A 104 -0.23 -31.61 13.38
CA MET A 104 -0.31 -32.93 14.00
C MET A 104 -0.74 -34.00 13.00
N ASP A 105 -1.69 -33.71 12.11
CA ASP A 105 -2.15 -34.64 11.10
C ASP A 105 -1.02 -35.00 10.10
N LEU A 106 -0.19 -34.01 9.73
CA LEU A 106 1.00 -34.27 8.90
C LEU A 106 2.04 -35.14 9.61
N LEU A 107 2.28 -34.93 10.92
CA LEU A 107 3.22 -35.75 11.68
C LEU A 107 2.77 -37.21 11.82
N GLN A 108 1.48 -37.51 11.65
CA GLN A 108 0.99 -38.88 11.63
C GLN A 108 1.31 -39.62 10.32
N ASP A 109 1.80 -38.92 9.29
CA ASP A 109 2.22 -39.55 8.05
C ASP A 109 3.49 -40.40 8.27
N PRO A 110 3.46 -41.72 7.96
CA PRO A 110 4.61 -42.61 8.13
C PRO A 110 5.85 -42.14 7.36
N PHE A 111 5.67 -41.54 6.18
CA PHE A 111 6.79 -41.02 5.39
C PHE A 111 7.50 -39.87 6.10
N LEU A 112 6.76 -38.96 6.73
CA LEU A 112 7.35 -37.85 7.48
C LEU A 112 7.98 -38.34 8.79
N SER A 113 7.42 -39.38 9.41
CA SER A 113 7.97 -40.01 10.62
C SER A 113 9.35 -40.65 10.39
N ASP A 114 9.63 -41.10 9.17
CA ASP A 114 10.92 -41.70 8.79
C ASP A 114 11.98 -40.66 8.37
N LEU A 115 11.63 -39.37 8.33
CA LEU A 115 12.52 -38.28 7.91
C LEU A 115 12.92 -37.39 9.11
N PRO A 116 14.15 -36.83 9.11
CA PRO A 116 14.57 -35.88 10.14
C PRO A 116 14.02 -34.47 9.86
N VAL A 117 12.70 -34.36 9.74
CA VAL A 117 11.99 -33.12 9.42
C VAL A 117 11.15 -32.66 10.61
N THR A 118 10.83 -31.37 10.65
CA THR A 118 9.94 -30.78 11.66
C THR A 118 8.74 -30.18 10.95
N VAL A 119 7.55 -30.40 11.49
CA VAL A 119 6.32 -29.76 11.02
C VAL A 119 5.94 -28.68 12.04
N GLU A 120 6.04 -27.42 11.61
CA GLU A 120 5.69 -26.27 12.45
C GLU A 120 4.31 -25.73 12.08
N PRO A 121 3.39 -25.53 13.04
CA PRO A 121 2.13 -24.86 12.77
C PRO A 121 2.36 -23.35 12.56
N GLY A 122 1.39 -22.69 11.92
CA GLY A 122 1.26 -21.24 11.93
C GLY A 122 1.00 -20.73 13.35
N GLY A 123 2.05 -20.37 14.06
CA GLY A 123 1.99 -19.85 15.43
C GLY A 123 1.53 -18.39 15.53
N LYS A 124 1.36 -17.71 14.38
CA LYS A 124 0.89 -16.32 14.31
C LYS A 124 -0.08 -16.13 13.15
N LEU A 125 -1.00 -15.17 13.30
CA LEU A 125 -1.97 -14.81 12.25
C LEU A 125 -1.30 -14.52 10.91
N GLU A 126 -0.17 -13.80 10.90
CA GLU A 126 0.58 -13.52 9.68
C GLU A 126 1.00 -14.80 8.92
N GLN A 127 1.44 -15.85 9.62
CA GLN A 127 1.83 -17.11 8.98
C GLN A 127 0.62 -17.82 8.36
N ILE A 128 -0.51 -17.81 9.08
CA ILE A 128 -1.78 -18.36 8.60
C ILE A 128 -2.25 -17.60 7.35
N MET A 129 -2.22 -16.27 7.37
CA MET A 129 -2.61 -15.44 6.22
C MET A 129 -1.70 -15.64 5.00
N LYS A 130 -0.39 -15.83 5.21
CA LYS A 130 0.55 -16.17 4.13
C LYS A 130 0.25 -17.55 3.53
N TYR A 131 -0.01 -18.53 4.39
CA TYR A 131 -0.39 -19.88 3.96
C TYR A 131 -1.69 -19.87 3.14
N CYS A 132 -2.70 -19.12 3.60
CA CYS A 132 -3.95 -18.94 2.87
C CYS A 132 -3.83 -18.03 1.64
N ASN A 133 -2.63 -17.53 1.32
CA ASN A 133 -2.35 -16.65 0.20
C ASN A 133 -3.31 -15.44 0.13
N VAL A 134 -3.41 -14.66 1.21
CA VAL A 134 -4.23 -13.43 1.20
C VAL A 134 -3.60 -12.39 0.27
N HIS A 135 -4.29 -12.08 -0.83
CA HIS A 135 -3.89 -11.11 -1.85
C HIS A 135 -5.09 -10.35 -2.45
N PHE A 136 -4.83 -9.29 -3.23
CA PHE A 136 -5.86 -8.62 -4.02
C PHE A 136 -6.32 -9.49 -5.20
N ASP A 137 -7.63 -9.48 -5.50
CA ASP A 137 -8.21 -10.23 -6.61
C ASP A 137 -7.53 -9.90 -7.96
N GLU A 138 -7.29 -10.91 -8.80
CA GLU A 138 -6.67 -10.76 -10.12
C GLU A 138 -7.48 -9.80 -11.03
N ALA A 139 -8.81 -9.83 -10.91
CA ALA A 139 -9.67 -8.90 -11.64
C ALA A 139 -9.37 -7.44 -11.26
N VAL A 140 -9.05 -7.17 -9.99
CA VAL A 140 -8.69 -5.84 -9.49
C VAL A 140 -7.28 -5.45 -9.92
N THR A 141 -6.34 -6.40 -9.97
CA THR A 141 -4.94 -6.13 -10.29
C THR A 141 -4.65 -6.06 -11.79
N THR A 142 -5.60 -6.40 -12.65
CA THR A 142 -5.41 -6.33 -14.11
C THR A 142 -5.78 -4.96 -14.68
N GLU A 143 -6.90 -4.39 -14.24
CA GLU A 143 -7.45 -3.14 -14.76
C GLU A 143 -6.97 -1.92 -13.96
N SER A 144 -6.37 -0.93 -14.62
CA SER A 144 -5.83 0.27 -13.95
C SER A 144 -6.87 1.04 -13.15
N THR A 145 -8.10 1.16 -13.66
CA THR A 145 -9.21 1.83 -12.97
C THR A 145 -9.56 1.13 -11.66
N SER A 146 -9.73 -0.19 -11.71
CA SER A 146 -9.99 -1.01 -10.53
C SER A 146 -8.83 -0.98 -9.54
N LYS A 147 -7.58 -0.93 -10.01
CA LYS A 147 -6.41 -0.73 -9.13
C LYS A 147 -6.46 0.60 -8.39
N ILE A 148 -6.79 1.69 -9.08
CA ILE A 148 -6.88 3.03 -8.47
C ILE A 148 -7.98 3.05 -7.42
N GLU A 149 -9.14 2.46 -7.73
CA GLU A 149 -10.24 2.35 -6.77
C GLU A 149 -9.83 1.53 -5.53
N ALA A 150 -9.24 0.35 -5.73
CA ALA A 150 -8.77 -0.51 -4.64
C ALA A 150 -7.69 0.17 -3.78
N LEU A 151 -6.78 0.92 -4.41
CA LEU A 151 -5.79 1.75 -3.73
C LEU A 151 -6.47 2.74 -2.78
N ILE A 152 -7.40 3.55 -3.29
CA ILE A 152 -8.09 4.59 -2.52
C ILE A 152 -8.91 3.97 -1.37
N GLN A 153 -9.67 2.92 -1.66
CA GLN A 153 -10.47 2.21 -0.66
C GLN A 153 -9.60 1.65 0.46
N THR A 154 -8.46 1.04 0.10
CA THR A 154 -7.53 0.43 1.05
C THR A 154 -6.86 1.48 1.93
N LEU A 155 -6.34 2.57 1.34
CA LEU A 155 -5.76 3.69 2.08
C LEU A 155 -6.74 4.29 3.08
N THR A 156 -8.00 4.44 2.66
CA THR A 156 -9.07 4.96 3.53
C THR A 156 -9.34 4.02 4.71
N LYS A 157 -9.47 2.71 4.45
CA LYS A 157 -9.69 1.69 5.50
C LYS A 157 -8.52 1.57 6.47
N LEU A 158 -7.30 1.78 5.99
CA LEU A 158 -6.07 1.78 6.80
C LEU A 158 -5.86 3.12 7.54
N GLY A 159 -6.59 4.17 7.18
CA GLY A 159 -6.47 5.49 7.79
C GLY A 159 -5.14 6.18 7.45
N GLU A 160 -4.63 6.00 6.23
CA GLU A 160 -3.43 6.68 5.76
C GLU A 160 -3.63 8.20 5.75
N LYS A 161 -2.63 8.94 6.22
CA LYS A 161 -2.66 10.41 6.37
C LYS A 161 -1.68 11.12 5.46
N LYS A 162 -0.74 10.40 4.86
CA LYS A 162 0.22 10.95 3.89
C LYS A 162 -0.49 11.43 2.63
N LEU A 163 0.11 12.41 1.96
CA LEU A 163 -0.31 12.82 0.62
C LEU A 163 0.04 11.72 -0.39
N VAL A 164 -0.98 11.17 -1.03
CA VAL A 164 -0.82 10.13 -2.05
C VAL A 164 -0.57 10.79 -3.39
N ILE A 165 0.48 10.36 -4.09
CA ILE A 165 0.90 10.95 -5.36
C ILE A 165 0.80 9.91 -6.46
N LEU A 166 -0.06 10.18 -7.43
CA LEU A 166 -0.28 9.38 -8.63
C LEU A 166 0.09 10.20 -9.86
N THR A 167 0.60 9.53 -10.90
CA THR A 167 0.90 10.14 -12.19
C THR A 167 0.06 9.50 -13.28
N ASN A 168 -0.17 10.23 -14.38
CA ASN A 168 -0.76 9.67 -15.60
C ASN A 168 -2.18 9.08 -15.43
N VAL A 169 -2.86 9.45 -14.34
CA VAL A 169 -4.16 8.87 -13.95
C VAL A 169 -5.22 9.10 -15.01
N SER A 170 -5.19 10.25 -15.70
CA SER A 170 -6.11 10.61 -16.77
C SER A 170 -6.13 9.62 -17.94
N HIS A 171 -5.07 8.82 -18.15
CA HIS A 171 -5.06 7.79 -19.18
C HIS A 171 -5.93 6.57 -18.84
N TYR A 172 -6.36 6.45 -17.59
CA TYR A 172 -7.11 5.30 -17.08
C TYR A 172 -8.54 5.65 -16.67
N LEU A 173 -8.88 6.94 -16.60
CA LEU A 173 -10.22 7.37 -16.25
C LEU A 173 -10.99 7.68 -17.53
N SER A 174 -12.15 7.05 -17.69
CA SER A 174 -13.13 7.41 -18.72
C SER A 174 -14.08 8.47 -18.18
N ASP A 175 -14.46 9.43 -19.03
CA ASP A 175 -15.48 10.46 -18.75
C ASP A 175 -16.89 9.86 -18.58
#